data_AF-A0AAW6RBU3-F1
#
_entry.id   AF-A0AAW6RBU3-F1
#
_cell.length_a   1.000
_cell.length_b   1.000
_cell.length_c   1.000
_cell.angle_alpha   90.00
_cell.angle_beta   90.00
_cell.angle_gamma   90.00
#
_symmetry.space_group_name_H-M   'P 1'
#
loop_
_entity.id
_entity.type
_entity.pdbx_description
1 polymer ?
#
loop_
_entity_poly.entity_id
_entity_poly.type
_entity_poly.pdbx_seq_one_letter_code
_entity_poly.pdbx_strand_id
1 'polypeptide(L)'
;MGAGAVGSGTVSAVFPRPRPGAGPSRKTLAAAVEARRFTVATSRLLFEVFDRRRGIAHLGDSVSPSIADQVAALVRHDAFRVAETTGPPGGPSARGTVLQRVHVQLCDTSAAEVFGSYLSGGRVRAFAGRVERKPCRVRGSDPRPGGAGARTGLGRVEYRWQLVALEFC
;
A
#
# COMPACT_ATOMS: atom_id res chain seq x y z
N MET A 1 53.76 4.23 -7.55
CA MET A 1 52.74 3.36 -6.92
C MET A 1 52.23 4.06 -5.68
N GLY A 2 50.95 4.40 -5.64
CA GLY A 2 50.30 5.02 -4.48
C GLY A 2 48.81 4.83 -4.60
N ALA A 3 48.29 3.73 -4.04
CA ALA A 3 46.89 3.37 -4.09
C ALA A 3 46.12 4.21 -3.06
N GLY A 4 45.20 5.06 -3.51
CA GLY A 4 44.23 5.74 -2.67
C GLY A 4 43.14 4.76 -2.26
N ALA A 5 43.04 4.47 -0.96
CA ALA A 5 41.94 3.71 -0.40
C ALA A 5 40.68 4.59 -0.31
N VAL A 6 39.66 4.27 -1.09
CA VAL A 6 38.33 4.88 -0.98
C VAL A 6 37.62 4.22 0.20
N GLY A 7 37.51 4.96 1.30
CA GLY A 7 36.74 4.55 2.47
C GLY A 7 35.26 4.47 2.13
N SER A 8 34.72 3.25 2.03
CA SER A 8 33.29 2.99 1.91
C SER A 8 32.62 3.30 3.25
N GLY A 9 32.11 4.52 3.38
CA GLY A 9 31.33 4.95 4.54
C GLY A 9 29.98 4.26 4.53
N THR A 10 29.87 3.11 5.21
CA THR A 10 28.56 2.55 5.57
C THR A 10 27.92 3.50 6.58
N VAL A 11 26.98 4.32 6.11
CA VAL A 11 26.08 5.09 6.98
C VAL A 11 25.18 4.10 7.72
N SER A 12 25.67 3.62 8.85
CA SER A 12 24.87 2.84 9.79
C SER A 12 23.88 3.81 10.41
N ALA A 13 22.67 3.88 9.86
CA ALA A 13 21.57 4.62 10.45
C ALA A 13 21.32 4.04 11.86
N VAL A 14 21.82 4.74 12.88
CA VAL A 14 21.56 4.42 14.29
C VAL A 14 20.10 4.75 14.54
N PHE A 15 19.22 3.76 14.36
CA PHE A 15 17.85 3.86 14.83
C PHE A 15 17.90 3.96 16.37
N PRO A 16 17.38 5.03 16.99
CA PRO A 16 17.33 5.12 18.43
C PRO A 16 16.51 3.95 18.98
N ARG A 17 17.14 3.11 19.80
CA ARG A 17 16.46 2.02 20.51
C ARG A 17 15.33 2.62 21.37
N PRO A 18 14.09 2.13 21.25
CA PRO A 18 13.01 2.54 22.15
C PRO A 18 13.42 2.27 23.60
N ARG A 19 13.23 3.24 24.50
CA ARG A 19 13.46 3.05 25.94
C ARG A 19 12.61 1.87 26.43
N PRO A 20 13.22 0.83 27.04
CA PRO A 20 12.46 -0.26 27.63
C PRO A 20 11.71 0.29 28.87
N GLY A 21 10.38 0.36 28.79
CA GLY A 21 9.54 0.72 29.95
C GLY A 21 8.21 1.39 29.63
N ALA A 22 8.04 2.01 28.45
CA ALA A 22 6.75 2.54 28.03
C ALA A 22 6.16 1.65 26.94
N GLY A 23 5.18 0.82 27.30
CA GLY A 23 4.38 0.09 26.32
C GLY A 23 3.78 1.06 25.29
N PRO A 24 3.47 0.59 24.07
CA PRO A 24 2.91 1.46 23.03
C PRO A 24 1.61 2.11 23.53
N SER A 25 1.49 3.42 23.32
CA SER A 25 0.28 4.15 23.73
C SER A 25 -0.97 3.53 23.11
N ARG A 26 -2.14 3.68 23.76
CA ARG A 26 -3.43 3.22 23.20
C ARG A 26 -3.66 3.76 21.78
N LYS A 27 -3.23 5.00 21.51
CA LYS A 27 -3.32 5.63 20.18
C LYS A 27 -2.42 4.92 19.17
N THR A 28 -1.20 4.57 19.57
CA THR A 28 -0.24 3.82 18.73
C THR A 28 -0.78 2.43 18.42
N LEU A 29 -1.35 1.72 19.40
CA LEU A 29 -1.97 0.41 19.20
C LEU A 29 -3.17 0.49 18.25
N ALA A 30 -4.04 1.48 18.42
CA ALA A 30 -5.17 1.69 17.53
C ALA A 30 -4.71 1.96 16.09
N ALA A 31 -3.74 2.85 15.91
CA ALA A 31 -3.14 3.14 14.61
C ALA A 31 -2.51 1.89 13.96
N ALA A 32 -1.85 1.03 14.75
CA ALA A 32 -1.25 -0.20 14.24
C ALA A 32 -2.30 -1.17 13.71
N VAL A 33 -3.39 -1.34 14.45
CA VAL A 33 -4.51 -2.21 14.05
C VAL A 33 -5.20 -1.67 12.80
N GLU A 34 -5.46 -0.36 12.74
CA GLU A 34 -6.03 0.32 11.57
C GLU A 34 -5.13 0.17 10.34
N ALA A 35 -3.84 0.50 10.46
CA ALA A 35 -2.87 0.40 9.37
C ALA A 35 -2.75 -1.03 8.85
N ARG A 36 -2.72 -2.02 9.75
CA ARG A 36 -2.67 -3.44 9.37
C ARG A 36 -3.93 -3.87 8.60
N ARG A 37 -5.12 -3.55 9.13
CA ARG A 37 -6.39 -3.88 8.47
C ARG A 37 -6.48 -3.26 7.09
N PHE A 38 -6.17 -1.96 7.00
CA PHE A 38 -6.12 -1.22 5.75
C PHE A 38 -5.16 -1.87 4.76
N THR A 39 -3.90 -2.10 5.17
CA THR A 39 -2.87 -2.66 4.29
C THR A 39 -3.27 -4.02 3.73
N VAL A 40 -3.81 -4.91 4.56
CA VAL A 40 -4.25 -6.24 4.11
C VAL A 40 -5.41 -6.12 3.11
N ALA A 41 -6.38 -5.24 3.36
CA ALA A 41 -7.51 -5.02 2.46
C ALA A 41 -7.05 -4.42 1.13
N THR A 42 -6.24 -3.36 1.16
CA THR A 42 -5.72 -2.68 -0.03
C THR A 42 -4.81 -3.60 -0.85
N SER A 43 -3.95 -4.38 -0.20
CA SER A 43 -3.07 -5.35 -0.91
C SER A 43 -3.89 -6.41 -1.64
N ARG A 44 -4.92 -6.99 -0.99
CA ARG A 44 -5.83 -7.94 -1.65
C ARG A 44 -6.52 -7.32 -2.85
N LEU A 45 -7.03 -6.11 -2.69
CA LEU A 45 -7.70 -5.38 -3.76
C LEU A 45 -6.75 -5.09 -4.94
N LEU A 46 -5.50 -4.72 -4.67
CA LEU A 46 -4.47 -4.55 -5.70
C LEU A 46 -4.23 -5.83 -6.49
N PHE A 47 -4.07 -6.97 -5.83
CA PHE A 47 -3.88 -8.26 -6.52
C PHE A 47 -5.13 -8.69 -7.30
N GLU A 48 -6.34 -8.41 -6.81
CA GLU A 48 -7.57 -8.62 -7.59
C GLU A 48 -7.64 -7.72 -8.84
N VAL A 49 -7.10 -6.50 -8.76
CA VAL A 49 -6.99 -5.59 -9.92
C VAL A 49 -5.91 -6.07 -10.90
N PHE A 50 -4.75 -6.53 -10.42
CA PHE A 50 -3.71 -7.13 -11.27
C PHE A 50 -4.21 -8.40 -11.97
N ASP A 51 -5.00 -9.23 -11.29
CA ASP A 51 -5.66 -10.39 -11.86
C ASP A 51 -6.85 -10.03 -12.78
N ARG A 52 -7.16 -8.73 -12.95
CA ARG A 52 -8.32 -8.21 -13.70
C ARG A 52 -9.68 -8.74 -13.21
N ARG A 53 -9.74 -9.25 -11.98
CA ARG A 53 -11.01 -9.63 -11.31
C ARG A 53 -11.82 -8.40 -10.89
N ARG A 54 -11.16 -7.25 -10.75
CA ARG A 54 -11.79 -5.94 -10.48
C ARG A 54 -11.16 -4.84 -11.35
N GLY A 55 -11.97 -3.84 -11.69
CA GLY A 55 -11.47 -2.63 -12.34
C GLY A 55 -10.77 -1.68 -11.36
N ILE A 56 -9.84 -0.87 -11.87
CA ILE A 56 -9.01 0.06 -11.07
C ILE A 56 -9.82 1.08 -10.27
N ALA A 57 -11.04 1.40 -10.72
CA ALA A 57 -11.98 2.28 -10.02
C ALA A 57 -12.32 1.79 -8.60
N HIS A 58 -12.16 0.50 -8.29
CA HIS A 58 -12.39 -0.03 -6.95
C HIS A 58 -11.33 0.42 -5.94
N LEU A 59 -10.12 0.81 -6.39
CA LEU A 59 -9.07 1.29 -5.49
C LEU A 59 -9.46 2.64 -4.85
N GLY A 60 -10.16 3.50 -5.60
CA GLY A 60 -10.69 4.79 -5.14
C GLY A 60 -9.65 5.59 -4.36
N ASP A 61 -10.08 6.16 -3.23
CA ASP A 61 -9.22 6.97 -2.35
C ASP A 61 -8.24 6.13 -1.49
N SER A 62 -8.25 4.79 -1.60
CA SER A 62 -7.35 3.91 -0.83
C SER A 62 -5.92 3.94 -1.37
N VAL A 63 -5.71 4.44 -2.59
CA VAL A 63 -4.39 4.60 -3.19
C VAL A 63 -4.21 6.06 -3.60
N SER A 64 -2.98 6.54 -3.56
CA SER A 64 -2.66 7.87 -4.11
C SER A 64 -2.79 7.86 -5.63
N PRO A 65 -3.06 9.02 -6.27
CA PRO A 65 -3.19 9.09 -7.73
C PRO A 65 -1.98 8.54 -8.47
N SER A 66 -0.76 8.83 -7.99
CA SER A 66 0.49 8.29 -8.56
C SER A 66 0.54 6.77 -8.53
N ILE A 67 0.05 6.14 -7.44
CA ILE A 67 -0.02 4.69 -7.32
C ILE A 67 -1.13 4.12 -8.19
N ALA A 68 -2.27 4.81 -8.33
CA ALA A 68 -3.30 4.42 -9.29
C ALA A 68 -2.75 4.39 -10.72
N ASP A 69 -1.98 5.40 -11.11
CA ASP A 69 -1.35 5.47 -12.44
C ASP A 69 -0.31 4.37 -12.65
N GLN A 70 0.53 4.11 -11.64
CA GLN A 70 1.51 3.01 -11.65
C GLN A 70 0.80 1.66 -11.81
N VAL A 71 -0.25 1.39 -11.03
CA VAL A 71 -1.05 0.17 -11.13
C VAL A 71 -1.71 0.04 -12.50
N ALA A 72 -2.26 1.13 -13.04
CA ALA A 72 -2.85 1.15 -14.37
C ALA A 72 -1.82 0.77 -15.45
N ALA A 73 -0.60 1.30 -15.35
CA ALA A 73 0.49 0.94 -16.25
C ALA A 73 0.86 -0.55 -16.13
N LEU A 74 1.02 -1.06 -14.91
CA LEU A 74 1.34 -2.47 -14.68
C LEU A 74 0.28 -3.43 -15.21
N VAL A 75 -1.01 -3.08 -15.06
CA VAL A 75 -2.14 -3.86 -15.61
C VAL A 75 -2.18 -3.81 -17.14
N ARG A 76 -1.89 -2.65 -17.75
CA ARG A 76 -1.82 -2.49 -19.21
C ARG A 76 -0.68 -3.30 -19.84
N HIS A 77 0.46 -3.38 -19.16
CA HIS A 77 1.63 -4.12 -19.63
C HIS A 77 1.64 -5.61 -19.25
N ASP A 78 0.56 -6.11 -18.62
CA ASP A 78 0.42 -7.51 -18.21
C ASP A 78 1.62 -8.03 -17.38
N ALA A 79 2.23 -7.16 -16.58
CA ALA A 79 3.48 -7.42 -15.85
C ALA A 79 3.41 -8.66 -14.93
N PHE A 80 2.21 -9.00 -14.46
CA PHE A 80 1.96 -10.15 -13.59
C PHE A 80 1.53 -11.42 -14.33
N ARG A 81 1.14 -11.31 -15.61
CA ARG A 81 0.76 -12.46 -16.47
C ARG A 81 1.90 -12.95 -17.35
N VAL A 82 2.86 -12.10 -17.73
CA VAL A 82 4.07 -12.53 -18.47
C VAL A 82 4.88 -13.57 -17.69
N ALA A 83 4.83 -13.54 -16.36
CA ALA A 83 5.44 -14.55 -15.51
C ALA A 83 4.83 -15.96 -15.68
N GLU A 84 3.60 -16.06 -16.18
CA GLU A 84 2.87 -17.32 -16.40
C GLU A 84 3.26 -18.00 -17.71
N THR A 85 3.78 -17.24 -18.69
CA THR A 85 4.07 -17.75 -20.05
C THR A 85 5.45 -18.40 -20.19
N THR A 86 6.31 -18.33 -19.15
CA THR A 86 7.60 -19.06 -19.12
C THR A 86 7.45 -20.49 -18.59
N GLY A 87 6.23 -20.95 -18.30
CA GLY A 87 5.93 -22.37 -18.01
C GLY A 87 5.73 -23.17 -19.30
N PRO A 88 5.90 -24.51 -19.27
CA PRO A 88 5.69 -25.35 -20.45
C PRO A 88 4.26 -25.18 -21.01
N PRO A 89 4.09 -25.10 -22.35
CA PRO A 89 2.77 -24.96 -22.95
C PRO A 89 1.92 -26.20 -22.62
N GLY A 90 0.76 -25.99 -21.99
CA GLY A 90 -0.19 -27.04 -21.61
C GLY A 90 -0.43 -27.24 -20.11
N GLY A 91 0.20 -26.46 -19.24
CA GLY A 91 -0.15 -26.43 -17.81
C GLY A 91 -1.54 -25.82 -17.54
N PRO A 92 -2.25 -26.23 -16.48
CA PRO A 92 -3.57 -25.69 -16.14
C PRO A 92 -3.52 -24.16 -16.03
N SER A 93 -4.55 -23.49 -16.55
CA SER A 93 -4.72 -22.04 -16.53
C SER A 93 -4.28 -21.46 -15.19
N ALA A 94 -3.32 -20.53 -15.27
CA ALA A 94 -2.46 -20.15 -14.18
C ALA A 94 -3.23 -19.68 -12.94
N ARG A 95 -2.76 -20.16 -11.78
CA ARG A 95 -3.27 -19.72 -10.48
C ARG A 95 -3.00 -18.22 -10.36
N GLY A 96 -4.06 -17.42 -10.20
CA GLY A 96 -3.98 -15.97 -10.03
C GLY A 96 -3.08 -15.55 -8.87
N THR A 97 -2.77 -14.27 -8.76
CA THR A 97 -1.86 -13.77 -7.73
C THR A 97 -2.43 -13.98 -6.32
N VAL A 98 -1.66 -14.63 -5.44
CA VAL A 98 -2.08 -14.94 -4.07
C VAL A 98 -1.19 -14.22 -3.08
N LEU A 99 -1.78 -13.31 -2.30
CA LEU A 99 -1.10 -12.66 -1.18
C LEU A 99 -0.83 -13.68 -0.05
N GLN A 100 0.43 -13.84 0.35
CA GLN A 100 0.86 -14.83 1.34
C GLN A 100 1.06 -14.20 2.73
N ARG A 101 1.97 -13.23 2.83
CA ARG A 101 2.33 -12.57 4.08
C ARG A 101 2.35 -11.06 3.90
N VAL A 102 1.90 -10.36 4.94
CA VAL A 102 1.96 -8.90 5.05
C VAL A 102 2.45 -8.57 6.45
N HIS A 103 3.53 -7.81 6.50
CA HIS A 103 4.10 -7.19 7.67
C HIS A 103 3.89 -5.69 7.57
N VAL A 104 3.42 -5.09 8.65
CA VAL A 104 3.20 -3.65 8.75
C VAL A 104 3.99 -3.14 9.93
N GLN A 105 4.82 -2.14 9.68
CA GLN A 105 5.65 -1.48 10.68
C GLN A 105 5.26 -0.02 10.75
N LEU A 106 4.71 0.43 11.89
CA LEU A 106 4.44 1.84 12.09
C LEU A 106 5.75 2.63 12.14
N CYS A 107 5.81 3.72 11.38
CA CYS A 107 6.81 4.77 11.57
C CYS A 107 6.33 5.75 12.65
N ASP A 108 5.05 6.11 12.58
CA ASP A 108 4.35 6.97 13.53
C ASP A 108 2.83 6.67 13.53
N THR A 109 2.01 7.45 14.23
CA THR A 109 0.54 7.23 14.29
C THR A 109 -0.21 7.52 12.99
N SER A 110 0.46 8.07 12.00
CA SER A 110 -0.05 8.49 10.69
C SER A 110 0.68 7.86 9.50
N ALA A 111 1.77 7.12 9.70
CA ALA A 111 2.53 6.47 8.63
C ALA A 111 2.99 5.07 9.02
N ALA A 112 2.95 4.15 8.07
CA ALA A 112 3.47 2.79 8.24
C ALA A 112 4.14 2.30 6.96
N GLU A 113 5.23 1.56 7.14
CA GLU A 113 5.87 0.76 6.10
C GLU A 113 5.22 -0.60 6.00
N VAL A 114 5.14 -1.11 4.77
CA VAL A 114 4.49 -2.35 4.41
C VAL A 114 5.50 -3.22 3.68
N PHE A 115 5.60 -4.47 4.11
CA PHE A 115 6.40 -5.48 3.45
C PHE A 115 5.57 -6.72 3.28
N GLY A 116 5.63 -7.36 2.12
CA GLY A 116 4.85 -8.55 1.90
C GLY A 116 5.42 -9.43 0.81
N SER A 117 4.83 -10.62 0.73
CA SER A 117 5.15 -11.59 -0.30
C SER A 117 3.88 -12.12 -0.94
N TYR A 118 3.94 -12.38 -2.25
CA TYR A 118 2.84 -12.91 -3.03
C TYR A 118 3.34 -14.03 -3.96
N LEU A 119 2.44 -14.95 -4.30
CA LEU A 119 2.67 -15.97 -5.31
C LEU A 119 2.17 -15.43 -6.65
N SER A 120 3.00 -15.54 -7.68
CA SER A 120 2.62 -15.22 -9.08
C SER A 120 3.34 -16.20 -10.00
N GLY A 121 2.59 -16.86 -10.90
CA GLY A 121 3.15 -17.85 -11.83
C GLY A 121 3.92 -18.98 -11.13
N GLY A 122 3.51 -19.38 -9.92
CA GLY A 122 4.18 -20.42 -9.13
C GLY A 122 5.46 -19.98 -8.41
N ARG A 123 5.85 -18.69 -8.49
CA ARG A 123 7.02 -18.15 -7.79
C ARG A 123 6.60 -17.18 -6.69
N VAL A 124 7.31 -17.21 -5.56
CA VAL A 124 7.15 -16.22 -4.48
C VAL A 124 7.94 -14.98 -4.84
N ARG A 125 7.28 -13.82 -4.82
CA ARG A 125 7.86 -12.50 -5.04
C ARG A 125 7.57 -11.61 -3.84
N ALA A 126 8.37 -10.57 -3.68
CA ALA A 126 8.23 -9.60 -2.59
C ALA A 126 7.71 -8.26 -3.11
N PHE A 127 7.06 -7.52 -2.23
CA PHE A 127 6.72 -6.13 -2.46
C PHE A 127 6.97 -5.32 -1.18
N ALA A 128 7.27 -4.05 -1.37
CA ALA A 128 7.37 -3.07 -0.31
C ALA A 128 6.45 -1.90 -0.63
N GLY A 129 5.99 -1.21 0.40
CA GLY A 129 5.14 -0.04 0.21
C GLY A 129 5.06 0.81 1.47
N ARG A 130 4.36 1.92 1.35
CA ARG A 130 4.13 2.85 2.46
C ARG A 130 2.70 3.33 2.46
N VAL A 131 2.08 3.32 3.63
CA VAL A 131 0.73 3.84 3.84
C VAL A 131 0.78 5.05 4.76
N GLU A 132 -0.04 6.05 4.46
CA GLU A 132 -0.15 7.28 5.24
C GLU A 132 -1.61 7.66 5.50
N ARG A 133 -1.88 8.29 6.64
CA ARG A 133 -3.17 8.93 6.93
C ARG A 133 -3.21 10.30 6.28
N LYS A 134 -3.94 10.42 5.18
CA LYS A 134 -4.14 11.70 4.49
C LYS A 134 -5.50 12.30 4.84
N PRO A 135 -5.59 13.63 4.95
CA PRO A 135 -6.87 14.31 5.04
C PRO A 135 -7.60 14.18 3.69
N CYS A 136 -8.73 13.48 3.68
CA CYS A 136 -9.66 13.46 2.56
C CYS A 136 -10.87 14.34 2.88
N ARG A 137 -11.31 15.15 1.92
CA ARG A 137 -12.54 15.93 2.07
C ARG A 137 -13.72 15.00 1.82
N VAL A 138 -14.47 14.70 2.88
CA VAL A 138 -15.74 14.00 2.75
C VAL A 138 -16.79 15.04 2.40
N ARG A 139 -17.49 14.85 1.28
CA ARG A 139 -18.68 15.65 0.99
C ARG A 139 -19.67 15.39 2.13
N GLY A 140 -20.02 16.44 2.87
CA GLY A 140 -21.12 16.37 3.82
C GLY A 140 -22.38 16.09 3.03
N SER A 141 -22.85 14.85 3.01
CA SER A 141 -24.21 14.55 2.61
C SER A 141 -25.09 15.05 3.76
N ASP A 142 -25.51 16.30 3.72
CA ASP A 142 -26.64 16.75 4.55
C ASP A 142 -27.91 16.40 3.77
N PRO A 143 -28.67 15.36 4.16
CA PRO A 143 -29.93 15.04 3.52
C PRO A 143 -31.02 15.82 4.25
N ARG A 144 -31.04 17.14 4.11
CA ARG A 144 -32.22 17.94 4.44
C ARG A 144 -32.94 18.34 3.16
N PRO A 145 -34.13 17.78 2.88
CA PRO A 145 -34.95 18.24 1.77
C PRO A 145 -35.59 19.57 2.19
N GLY A 146 -35.25 20.63 1.46
CA GLY A 146 -35.91 21.94 1.58
C GLY A 146 -35.14 22.96 2.42
N GLY A 147 -34.46 23.88 1.75
CA GLY A 147 -33.86 25.04 2.38
C GLY A 147 -32.94 25.78 1.40
N ALA A 148 -33.44 26.88 0.84
CA ALA A 148 -32.71 27.75 -0.04
C ALA A 148 -31.37 28.21 0.58
N GLY A 149 -30.32 28.22 -0.25
CA GLY A 149 -28.99 28.69 0.11
C GLY A 149 -28.03 27.55 0.43
N ALA A 150 -27.40 27.00 -0.62
CA ALA A 150 -26.26 26.09 -0.50
C ALA A 150 -25.08 26.85 0.12
N ARG A 151 -25.11 27.06 1.43
CA ARG A 151 -23.88 27.35 2.18
C ARG A 151 -23.04 26.10 1.99
N THR A 152 -21.99 26.21 1.19
CA THR A 152 -20.97 25.18 1.03
C THR A 152 -20.45 24.84 2.41
N GLY A 153 -21.06 23.85 3.06
CA GLY A 153 -20.63 23.38 4.36
C GLY A 153 -19.17 23.00 4.21
N LEU A 154 -18.31 23.61 5.02
CA LEU A 154 -16.89 23.25 5.10
C LEU A 154 -16.80 21.73 5.11
N GLY A 155 -16.35 21.16 3.98
CA GLY A 155 -16.37 19.72 3.77
C GLY A 155 -15.69 19.04 4.94
N ARG A 156 -16.37 18.07 5.58
CA ARG A 156 -15.83 17.36 6.74
C ARG A 156 -14.52 16.69 6.32
N VAL A 157 -13.40 17.11 6.89
CA VAL A 157 -12.11 16.48 6.63
C VAL A 157 -12.02 15.23 7.49
N GLU A 158 -11.84 14.08 6.85
CA GLU A 158 -11.61 12.79 7.51
C GLU A 158 -10.20 12.30 7.18
N TYR A 159 -9.48 11.77 8.17
CA TYR A 159 -8.15 11.20 7.94
C TYR A 159 -8.29 9.73 7.58
N ARG A 160 -7.98 9.39 6.33
CA ARG A 160 -8.03 8.02 5.83
C ARG A 160 -6.64 7.53 5.48
N TRP A 161 -6.40 6.25 5.76
CA TRP A 161 -5.19 5.59 5.30
C TRP A 161 -5.20 5.49 3.77
N GLN A 162 -4.06 5.74 3.16
CA GLN A 162 -3.86 5.71 1.72
C GLN A 162 -2.50 5.09 1.42
N LEU A 163 -2.42 4.22 0.41
CA LEU A 163 -1.14 3.71 -0.09
C LEU A 163 -0.46 4.78 -0.95
N VAL A 164 0.72 5.22 -0.53
CA VAL A 164 1.44 6.35 -1.14
C VAL A 164 2.71 5.93 -1.86
N ALA A 165 3.25 4.74 -1.56
CA ALA A 165 4.40 4.16 -2.25
C ALA A 165 4.18 2.65 -2.41
N LEU A 166 4.60 2.10 -3.55
CA LEU A 166 4.54 0.67 -3.85
C LEU A 166 5.66 0.28 -4.81
N GLU A 167 6.43 -0.72 -4.42
CA GLU A 167 7.55 -1.26 -5.19
C GLU A 167 7.48 -2.79 -5.21
N PHE A 168 7.83 -3.38 -6.35
CA PHE A 168 7.90 -4.82 -6.57
C PHE A 168 9.35 -5.23 -6.82
N CYS A 169 9.79 -6.30 -6.15
CA CYS A 169 11.15 -6.84 -6.27
C CYS A 169 11.24 -7.98 -7.30
#